data_AF-A0A6A6R6A1-F1
#
_entry.id   AF-A0A6A6R6A1-F1
#
_cell.length_a   1.000
_cell.length_b   1.000
_cell.length_c   1.000
_cell.angle_alpha   90.00
_cell.angle_beta   90.00
_cell.angle_gamma   90.00
#
_symmetry.space_group_name_H-M   'P 1'
#
loop_
_entity.id
_entity.type
_entity.pdbx_description
1 polymer ?
#
loop_
_entity_poly.entity_id
_entity_poly.type
_entity_poly.pdbx_seq_one_letter_code
_entity_poly.pdbx_strand_id
1 'polypeptide(L)'
;MDSIAVKPPSGAALASPKVTKNAKTAAVTLNSMESSVAFGCEHVRELFEEAKKPAIRNYIQILQAIHDKPSIIAQTHRSTANGDGRSVVSLRPLYLCLQCPDVMTEEVRDGHVEVKGHGFSVESREGYLYCHPCADYVYDPALETLRLQKGKKRKHEEMNSPDNSQLIRHNSTFVPCRAIGLRGLYNMGQTCFMSVILQTLLHNPFVRNFYLAEGHKPADCEKEACVSCAMDEIIIEFHSVEKTEGYGAVSMLLGSWMAAQALAGYQQQDAHEYMQFILNTLHLENGGSTDSHGSDCACIIHQTFAGMLQSTVTCDKCRNVTTALDPVMDLSLDLRSQAKKRKLQQNGDGGEKDFAIDIRDCLDRFTGRERLAAAEYTCGNCGGEQQNATKQLSIKRLPPVLPIHLKRFEHSKSSSSKLETKIKFPLTLDMYPYTTHCKTTAPTTKASLKNPSLSKPNSNQNINSPYPSLYYELSSVVVHKGKIDSGHYVSYSREGNDWFLFDDSKVVLVPESEVLAANAYLLFYMVGALEV
;
A
#
# COMPACT_ATOMS: atom_id res chain seq x y z
N MET A 1 10.53 -42.26 4.50
CA MET A 1 11.90 -41.76 4.75
C MET A 1 11.90 -41.26 6.18
N ASP A 2 12.81 -41.80 6.97
CA ASP A 2 12.73 -41.88 8.44
C ASP A 2 12.84 -40.52 9.14
N SER A 3 12.06 -40.37 10.22
CA SER A 3 11.92 -39.16 11.03
C SER A 3 13.16 -38.90 11.88
N ILE A 4 13.70 -37.67 11.82
CA ILE A 4 14.82 -37.22 12.65
C ILE A 4 14.27 -36.24 13.69
N ALA A 5 14.35 -36.60 14.97
CA ALA A 5 13.96 -35.74 16.10
C ALA A 5 15.21 -35.20 16.81
N VAL A 6 15.26 -33.88 17.01
CA VAL A 6 16.34 -33.19 17.74
C VAL A 6 15.84 -32.81 19.14
N LYS A 7 16.67 -33.04 20.18
CA LYS A 7 16.38 -32.71 21.58
C LYS A 7 16.75 -31.26 21.90
N PRO A 8 15.97 -30.53 22.72
CA PRO A 8 16.28 -29.14 23.06
C PRO A 8 17.38 -29.02 24.14
N PRO A 9 18.28 -28.03 24.06
CA PRO A 9 19.21 -27.73 25.14
C PRO A 9 18.58 -26.86 26.23
N SER A 10 19.04 -27.07 27.46
CA SER A 10 18.61 -26.43 28.72
C SER A 10 18.99 -24.95 28.79
N GLY A 11 18.07 -24.13 29.32
CA GLY A 11 18.14 -22.67 29.34
C GLY A 11 19.32 -22.07 30.13
N ALA A 12 19.80 -20.92 29.63
CA ALA A 12 20.67 -20.00 30.35
C ALA A 12 19.95 -18.65 30.51
N ALA A 13 19.94 -18.14 31.74
CA ALA A 13 19.22 -16.94 32.14
C ALA A 13 19.90 -15.66 31.63
N LEU A 14 19.08 -14.71 31.14
CA LEU A 14 19.48 -13.34 30.79
C LEU A 14 19.93 -12.57 32.04
N ALA A 15 21.19 -12.13 32.08
CA ALA A 15 21.67 -11.15 33.04
C ALA A 15 21.71 -9.75 32.40
N SER A 16 21.04 -8.78 33.03
CA SER A 16 20.99 -7.37 32.60
C SER A 16 22.34 -6.66 32.79
N PRO A 17 22.74 -5.72 31.91
CA PRO A 17 23.98 -4.96 32.10
C PRO A 17 23.80 -3.85 33.14
N LYS A 18 24.70 -3.80 34.13
CA LYS A 18 24.82 -2.66 35.07
C LYS A 18 25.57 -1.51 34.40
N VAL A 19 25.06 -0.29 34.61
CA VAL A 19 25.68 0.98 34.19
C VAL A 19 26.87 1.32 35.10
N THR A 20 28.06 1.52 34.52
CA THR A 20 29.21 2.14 35.21
C THR A 20 29.55 3.48 34.57
N LYS A 21 29.61 4.53 35.40
CA LYS A 21 29.95 5.91 35.06
C LYS A 21 31.47 6.12 34.92
N ASN A 22 31.83 6.93 33.93
CA ASN A 22 33.01 7.80 33.77
C ASN A 22 34.44 7.19 33.76
N ALA A 23 35.11 7.29 32.61
CA ALA A 23 36.46 7.88 32.51
C ALA A 23 36.86 8.18 31.05
N LYS A 24 37.14 9.47 30.80
CA LYS A 24 38.09 10.10 29.85
C LYS A 24 38.23 9.53 28.43
N THR A 25 37.89 10.41 27.49
CA THR A 25 38.27 10.46 26.07
C THR A 25 39.64 9.85 25.76
N ALA A 26 39.61 8.66 25.16
CA ALA A 26 40.64 8.17 24.25
C ALA A 26 39.92 7.84 22.95
N ALA A 27 40.40 8.37 21.82
CA ALA A 27 39.92 7.98 20.51
C ALA A 27 40.14 6.47 20.35
N VAL A 28 39.05 5.70 20.41
CA VAL A 28 39.09 4.27 20.13
C VAL A 28 39.26 4.14 18.63
N THR A 29 40.49 3.89 18.19
CA THR A 29 40.75 3.23 16.92
C THR A 29 40.04 1.89 17.00
N LEU A 30 38.87 1.78 16.37
CA LEU A 30 38.19 0.52 16.15
C LEU A 30 39.07 -0.30 15.21
N ASN A 31 40.01 -1.04 15.80
CA ASN A 31 40.57 -2.22 15.17
C ASN A 31 39.39 -3.14 14.90
N SER A 32 38.95 -3.17 13.65
CA SER A 32 38.09 -4.20 13.07
C SER A 32 38.74 -5.56 13.34
N MET A 33 38.46 -6.15 14.50
CA MET A 33 38.64 -7.58 14.68
C MET A 33 37.65 -8.24 13.72
N GLU A 34 38.18 -8.81 12.63
CA GLU A 34 37.45 -9.73 11.78
C GLU A 34 36.97 -10.89 12.65
N SER A 35 35.72 -10.81 13.12
CA SER A 35 34.96 -12.03 13.38
C SER A 35 34.63 -12.61 12.01
N SER A 36 35.45 -13.54 11.52
CA SER A 36 35.10 -14.37 10.38
C SER A 36 33.94 -15.27 10.79
N VAL A 37 32.73 -14.72 10.73
CA VAL A 37 31.50 -15.49 10.88
C VAL A 37 31.39 -16.34 9.61
N ALA A 38 32.00 -17.53 9.65
CA ALA A 38 32.03 -18.47 8.53
C ALA A 38 30.64 -19.01 8.16
N PHE A 39 29.67 -18.87 9.06
CA PHE A 39 28.28 -19.28 8.90
C PHE A 39 27.35 -18.23 9.49
N GLY A 40 26.34 -17.78 8.74
CA GLY A 40 25.43 -16.70 9.16
C GLY A 40 24.62 -16.97 10.43
N CYS A 41 24.62 -18.22 10.95
CA CYS A 41 23.95 -18.63 12.18
C CYS A 41 24.57 -19.92 12.75
N GLU A 42 24.70 -20.04 14.07
CA GLU A 42 25.24 -21.25 14.73
C GLU A 42 24.35 -22.49 14.55
N HIS A 43 23.04 -22.31 14.44
CA HIS A 43 22.10 -23.40 14.15
C HIS A 43 22.26 -23.94 12.73
N VAL A 44 22.67 -23.09 11.77
CA VAL A 44 22.96 -23.56 10.39
C VAL A 44 24.22 -24.42 10.37
N ARG A 45 25.19 -24.14 11.25
CA ARG A 45 26.35 -25.02 11.43
C ARG A 45 25.91 -26.41 11.89
N GLU A 46 25.05 -26.51 12.89
CA GLU A 46 24.52 -27.80 13.37
C GLU A 46 23.76 -28.55 12.26
N LEU A 47 22.91 -27.85 11.51
CA LEU A 47 22.20 -28.44 10.35
C LEU A 47 23.16 -28.96 9.27
N PHE A 48 24.27 -28.24 9.02
CA PHE A 48 25.28 -28.65 8.05
C PHE A 48 26.25 -29.71 8.59
N GLU A 49 26.35 -29.90 9.90
CA GLU A 49 27.08 -31.03 10.49
C GLU A 49 26.23 -32.30 10.45
N GLU A 50 24.93 -32.19 10.73
CA GLU A 50 24.01 -33.35 10.80
C GLU A 50 23.46 -33.76 9.42
N ALA A 51 23.08 -32.79 8.58
CA ALA A 51 22.21 -33.03 7.43
C ALA A 51 22.53 -32.13 6.20
N LYS A 52 23.82 -31.82 5.94
CA LYS A 52 24.25 -30.93 4.84
C LYS A 52 23.69 -31.25 3.46
N LYS A 53 23.88 -32.49 3.02
CA LYS A 53 23.52 -32.94 1.65
C LYS A 53 22.02 -32.89 1.39
N PRO A 54 21.13 -33.39 2.28
CA PRO A 54 19.70 -33.26 2.10
C PRO A 54 19.21 -31.82 2.24
N ALA A 55 19.74 -31.04 3.20
CA ALA A 55 19.37 -29.63 3.37
C ALA A 55 19.65 -28.80 2.12
N ILE A 56 20.87 -28.90 1.56
CA ILE A 56 21.25 -28.18 0.33
C ILE A 56 20.40 -28.65 -0.86
N ARG A 57 20.12 -29.96 -0.97
CA ARG A 57 19.27 -30.49 -2.06
C ARG A 57 17.86 -29.94 -1.99
N ASN A 58 17.24 -29.94 -0.81
CA ASN A 58 15.90 -29.40 -0.60
C ASN A 58 15.88 -27.89 -0.86
N TYR A 59 16.90 -27.16 -0.41
CA TYR A 59 17.05 -25.74 -0.67
C TYR A 59 17.12 -25.44 -2.17
N ILE A 60 17.94 -26.19 -2.93
CA ILE A 60 18.03 -26.05 -4.39
C ILE A 60 16.68 -26.36 -5.07
N GLN A 61 15.95 -27.38 -4.62
CA GLN A 61 14.63 -27.70 -5.15
C GLN A 61 13.60 -26.59 -4.87
N ILE A 62 13.63 -26.01 -3.67
CA ILE A 62 12.78 -24.87 -3.30
C ILE A 62 13.13 -23.67 -4.20
N LEU A 63 14.41 -23.32 -4.34
CA LEU A 63 14.84 -22.23 -5.22
C LEU A 63 14.41 -22.50 -6.67
N GLN A 64 14.61 -23.71 -7.20
CA GLN A 64 14.15 -24.08 -8.53
C GLN A 64 12.66 -23.81 -8.70
N ALA A 65 11.83 -24.27 -7.77
CA ALA A 65 10.39 -24.03 -7.77
C ALA A 65 10.02 -22.54 -7.67
N ILE A 66 10.75 -21.75 -6.86
CA ILE A 66 10.54 -20.31 -6.71
C ILE A 66 10.78 -19.60 -8.03
N HIS A 67 11.91 -19.82 -8.72
CA HIS A 67 12.14 -19.04 -9.94
C HIS A 67 11.63 -19.66 -11.26
N ASP A 68 11.11 -20.90 -11.25
CA ASP A 68 10.44 -21.46 -12.44
C ASP A 68 8.98 -20.99 -12.55
N LYS A 69 8.42 -20.44 -11.47
CA LYS A 69 7.10 -19.79 -11.43
C LYS A 69 7.25 -18.36 -10.90
N PRO A 70 7.07 -17.30 -11.72
CA PRO A 70 7.34 -15.93 -11.28
C PRO A 70 6.54 -15.55 -10.02
N SER A 71 7.23 -14.92 -9.06
CA SER A 71 6.78 -14.55 -7.70
C SER A 71 5.59 -13.58 -7.63
N ILE A 72 5.08 -13.12 -8.79
CA ILE A 72 3.91 -12.24 -8.93
C ILE A 72 2.59 -13.06 -8.97
N ILE A 73 2.67 -14.39 -9.07
CA ILE A 73 1.49 -15.27 -9.06
C ILE A 73 1.08 -15.52 -7.60
N ALA A 74 -0.20 -15.30 -7.30
CA ALA A 74 -0.79 -15.59 -6.00
C ALA A 74 -0.47 -17.04 -5.57
N GLN A 75 0.24 -17.22 -4.47
CA GLN A 75 0.76 -18.53 -4.09
C GLN A 75 -0.32 -19.32 -3.35
N THR A 76 -0.81 -20.38 -3.98
CA THR A 76 -1.78 -21.29 -3.40
C THR A 76 -1.06 -22.36 -2.58
N HIS A 77 -1.34 -22.48 -1.29
CA HIS A 77 -0.85 -23.61 -0.48
C HIS A 77 -2.01 -24.37 0.16
N ARG A 78 -1.87 -25.69 0.31
CA ARG A 78 -2.82 -26.50 1.07
C ARG A 78 -2.33 -26.56 2.51
N SER A 79 -3.08 -25.95 3.42
CA SER A 79 -2.76 -26.01 4.85
C SER A 79 -2.99 -27.44 5.37
N THR A 80 -1.95 -28.03 5.95
CA THR A 80 -2.01 -29.35 6.62
C THR A 80 -2.36 -29.23 8.10
N ALA A 81 -2.34 -28.02 8.67
CA ALA A 81 -2.52 -27.78 10.11
C ALA A 81 -3.93 -28.12 10.63
N ASN A 82 -4.96 -28.07 9.77
CA ASN A 82 -6.37 -28.30 10.18
C ASN A 82 -7.03 -29.53 9.55
N GLY A 83 -6.29 -30.41 8.86
CA GLY A 83 -6.84 -31.64 8.26
C GLY A 83 -7.86 -31.45 7.12
N ASP A 84 -8.22 -30.21 6.76
CA ASP A 84 -9.34 -29.92 5.86
C ASP A 84 -8.93 -29.64 4.40
N GLY A 85 -7.64 -29.75 4.06
CA GLY A 85 -7.15 -29.72 2.67
C GLY A 85 -7.46 -28.46 1.85
N ARG A 86 -7.90 -27.37 2.50
CA ARG A 86 -8.30 -26.12 1.83
C ARG A 86 -7.07 -25.41 1.26
N SER A 87 -7.19 -25.02 -0.01
CA SER A 87 -6.22 -24.19 -0.71
C SER A 87 -6.39 -22.73 -0.26
N VAL A 88 -5.36 -22.18 0.39
CA VAL A 88 -5.31 -20.77 0.79
C VAL A 88 -4.36 -20.03 -0.16
N VAL A 89 -4.84 -18.94 -0.74
CA VAL A 89 -4.08 -18.06 -1.64
C VAL A 89 -3.57 -16.87 -0.83
N SER A 90 -2.25 -16.66 -0.79
CA SER A 90 -1.64 -15.52 -0.10
C SER A 90 -0.83 -14.67 -1.06
N LEU A 91 -0.91 -13.34 -0.91
CA LEU A 91 0.03 -12.41 -1.53
C LEU A 91 1.27 -12.18 -0.65
N ARG A 92 1.21 -12.44 0.66
CA ARG A 92 2.37 -12.37 1.56
C ARG A 92 3.31 -13.56 1.33
N PRO A 93 4.63 -13.42 1.60
CA PRO A 93 5.57 -14.52 1.46
C PRO A 93 5.12 -15.73 2.28
N LEU A 94 5.22 -16.90 1.67
CA LEU A 94 5.03 -18.18 2.33
C LEU A 94 6.38 -18.71 2.78
N TYR A 95 6.38 -19.48 3.85
CA TYR A 95 7.57 -20.11 4.41
C TYR A 95 7.52 -21.61 4.15
N LEU A 96 8.39 -22.09 3.27
CA LEU A 96 8.56 -23.51 2.94
C LEU A 96 9.51 -24.14 3.94
N CYS A 97 9.09 -25.16 4.68
CA CYS A 97 9.99 -25.82 5.60
C CYS A 97 11.10 -26.56 4.84
N LEU A 98 12.35 -26.43 5.30
CA LEU A 98 13.49 -27.10 4.66
C LEU A 98 13.51 -28.61 4.95
N GLN A 99 12.88 -29.01 6.06
CA GLN A 99 12.93 -30.36 6.63
C GLN A 99 11.66 -31.19 6.33
N CYS A 100 10.58 -30.56 5.85
CA CYS A 100 9.33 -31.25 5.52
C CYS A 100 8.56 -30.53 4.41
N PRO A 101 7.62 -31.21 3.72
CA PRO A 101 6.87 -30.61 2.61
C PRO A 101 5.80 -29.59 3.02
N ASP A 102 5.75 -29.18 4.29
CA ASP A 102 4.79 -28.19 4.76
C ASP A 102 5.14 -26.78 4.30
N VAL A 103 4.12 -26.05 3.90
CA VAL A 103 4.17 -24.64 3.50
C VAL A 103 3.29 -23.86 4.47
N MET A 104 3.82 -22.75 4.99
CA MET A 104 3.24 -22.04 6.12
C MET A 104 3.14 -20.54 5.83
N THR A 105 2.22 -19.86 6.49
CA THR A 105 2.18 -18.39 6.57
C THR A 105 3.04 -17.92 7.75
N GLU A 106 3.39 -16.63 7.77
CA GLU A 106 4.13 -15.99 8.88
C GLU A 106 3.53 -16.30 10.27
N GLU A 107 2.19 -16.24 10.37
CA GLU A 107 1.46 -16.45 11.63
C GLU A 107 1.51 -17.90 12.15
N VAL A 108 1.63 -18.88 11.25
CA VAL A 108 1.60 -20.32 11.59
C VAL A 108 3.01 -20.92 11.67
N ARG A 109 3.99 -20.22 11.09
CA ARG A 109 5.38 -20.62 10.97
C ARG A 109 6.00 -20.99 12.32
N ASP A 110 5.82 -20.16 13.35
CA ASP A 110 6.45 -20.37 14.65
C ASP A 110 5.81 -21.56 15.40
N GLY A 111 4.50 -21.76 15.26
CA GLY A 111 3.81 -22.92 15.83
C GLY A 111 4.24 -24.27 15.24
N HIS A 112 4.71 -24.30 13.99
CA HIS A 112 5.24 -25.53 13.38
C HIS A 112 6.55 -25.99 14.01
N VAL A 113 7.38 -25.06 14.51
CA VAL A 113 8.61 -25.37 15.23
C VAL A 113 8.29 -26.04 16.55
N GLU A 114 7.27 -25.55 17.26
CA GLU A 114 6.82 -26.12 18.52
C GLU A 114 6.24 -27.54 18.35
N VAL A 115 5.57 -27.81 17.23
CA VAL A 115 4.93 -29.10 16.96
C VAL A 115 5.89 -30.14 16.36
N LYS A 116 6.75 -29.74 15.42
CA LYS A 116 7.61 -30.67 14.65
C LYS A 116 9.11 -30.52 14.91
N GLY A 117 9.56 -29.47 15.59
CA GLY A 117 10.98 -29.22 15.87
C GLY A 117 11.80 -28.80 14.66
N HIS A 118 11.16 -28.36 13.56
CA HIS A 118 11.86 -27.97 12.33
C HIS A 118 12.31 -26.51 12.39
N GLY A 119 13.59 -26.28 12.70
CA GLY A 119 14.16 -24.94 12.92
C GLY A 119 14.39 -24.05 11.69
N PHE A 120 14.15 -24.52 10.46
CA PHE A 120 14.46 -23.76 9.25
C PHE A 120 13.31 -23.70 8.23
N SER A 121 13.08 -22.51 7.69
CA SER A 121 12.13 -22.28 6.61
C SER A 121 12.69 -21.33 5.56
N VAL A 122 12.28 -21.50 4.31
CA VAL A 122 12.71 -20.70 3.17
C VAL A 122 11.56 -19.82 2.72
N GLU A 123 11.82 -18.53 2.58
CA GLU A 123 10.85 -17.56 2.09
C GLU A 123 10.59 -17.78 0.59
N SER A 124 9.31 -17.82 0.20
CA SER A 124 8.87 -18.19 -1.14
C SER A 124 9.04 -17.12 -2.23
N ARG A 125 9.41 -15.89 -1.87
CA ARG A 125 9.58 -14.78 -2.81
C ARG A 125 11.01 -14.70 -3.32
N GLU A 126 11.95 -14.53 -2.40
CA GLU A 126 13.36 -14.28 -2.71
C GLU A 126 14.26 -15.47 -2.34
N GLY A 127 13.71 -16.49 -1.67
CA GLY A 127 14.45 -17.68 -1.26
C GLY A 127 15.29 -17.49 -0.01
N TYR A 128 15.07 -16.45 0.80
CA TYR A 128 15.84 -16.24 2.03
C TYR A 128 15.60 -17.35 3.04
N LEU A 129 16.66 -17.83 3.68
CA LEU A 129 16.56 -18.82 4.75
C LEU A 129 16.27 -18.11 6.07
N TYR A 130 15.17 -18.47 6.71
CA TYR A 130 14.78 -18.02 8.04
C TYR A 130 15.10 -19.09 9.09
N CYS A 131 15.74 -18.67 10.18
CA CYS A 131 16.06 -19.51 11.32
C CYS A 131 15.13 -19.17 12.49
N HIS A 132 14.26 -20.11 12.86
CA HIS A 132 13.27 -19.86 13.94
C HIS A 132 13.92 -19.68 15.32
N PRO A 133 14.95 -20.47 15.72
CA PRO A 133 15.65 -20.23 16.98
C PRO A 133 16.28 -18.83 17.10
N CYS A 134 16.75 -18.26 16.00
CA CYS A 134 17.29 -16.88 15.97
C CYS A 134 16.22 -15.81 15.74
N ALA A 135 15.01 -16.21 15.35
CA ALA A 135 13.95 -15.35 14.85
C ALA A 135 14.40 -14.37 13.74
N ASP A 136 15.39 -14.75 12.93
CA ASP A 136 16.03 -13.88 11.94
C ASP A 136 16.42 -14.64 10.66
N TYR A 137 16.66 -13.89 9.59
CA TYR A 137 17.17 -14.40 8.32
C TYR A 137 18.67 -14.72 8.41
N VAL A 138 19.05 -15.85 7.81
CA VAL A 138 20.42 -16.31 7.79
C VAL A 138 21.11 -15.92 6.49
N TYR A 139 22.08 -15.03 6.60
CA TYR A 139 22.93 -14.60 5.50
C TYR A 139 24.23 -15.41 5.47
N ASP A 140 24.14 -16.65 5.00
CA ASP A 140 25.31 -17.52 4.82
C ASP A 140 25.89 -17.36 3.40
N PRO A 141 27.20 -17.09 3.23
CA PRO A 141 27.81 -16.88 1.91
C PRO A 141 27.63 -18.04 0.93
N ALA A 142 27.58 -19.29 1.41
CA ALA A 142 27.42 -20.46 0.55
C ALA A 142 25.96 -20.62 0.07
N LEU A 143 25.00 -20.38 0.96
CA LEU A 143 23.56 -20.38 0.62
C LEU A 143 23.17 -19.19 -0.26
N GLU A 144 23.79 -18.03 -0.04
CA GLU A 144 23.57 -16.83 -0.84
C GLU A 144 24.10 -16.99 -2.26
N THR A 145 25.27 -17.62 -2.41
CA THR A 145 25.81 -17.99 -3.73
C THR A 145 24.86 -18.93 -4.49
N LEU A 146 24.24 -19.88 -3.80
CA LEU A 146 23.25 -20.80 -4.39
C LEU A 146 21.96 -20.08 -4.79
N ARG A 147 21.50 -19.11 -3.99
CA ARG A 147 20.31 -18.28 -4.24
C ARG A 147 20.47 -17.39 -5.48
N LEU A 148 21.66 -16.79 -5.64
CA LEU A 148 21.98 -15.87 -6.74
C LEU A 148 22.32 -16.56 -8.08
N GLN A 149 22.45 -17.88 -8.11
CA GLN A 149 22.97 -18.62 -9.28
C GLN A 149 22.01 -18.75 -10.48
N LYS A 150 20.81 -18.15 -10.48
CA LYS A 150 19.92 -18.19 -11.64
C LYS A 150 20.26 -17.13 -12.69
N GLY A 151 20.66 -17.60 -13.87
CA GLY A 151 20.60 -16.85 -15.13
C GLY A 151 21.93 -16.21 -15.56
N LYS A 152 22.67 -16.93 -16.41
CA LYS A 152 23.99 -16.59 -16.97
C LYS A 152 25.10 -16.48 -15.92
N LYS A 153 26.26 -17.06 -16.26
CA LYS A 153 27.54 -16.63 -15.69
C LYS A 153 27.67 -15.12 -15.94
N ARG A 154 27.21 -14.26 -15.02
CA ARG A 154 27.94 -13.02 -14.79
C ARG A 154 29.30 -13.51 -14.30
N LYS A 155 30.37 -13.18 -15.04
CA LYS A 155 31.72 -13.46 -14.59
C LYS A 155 31.85 -12.84 -13.19
N HIS A 156 31.90 -13.69 -12.17
CA HIS A 156 32.21 -13.28 -10.81
C HIS A 156 33.69 -12.82 -10.67
N GLU A 157 34.41 -12.70 -11.79
CA GLU A 157 35.79 -12.17 -11.83
C GLU A 157 35.86 -10.65 -11.70
N GLU A 158 34.77 -9.88 -11.89
CA GLU A 158 34.85 -8.40 -11.86
C GLU A 158 34.46 -7.75 -10.52
N MET A 159 33.90 -8.50 -9.56
CA MET A 159 33.46 -7.92 -8.28
C MET A 159 34.49 -8.03 -7.15
N ASN A 160 35.56 -8.80 -7.36
CA ASN A 160 36.65 -9.00 -6.41
C ASN A 160 37.98 -8.40 -6.91
N SER A 161 37.94 -7.26 -7.60
CA SER A 161 39.15 -6.45 -7.71
C SER A 161 39.41 -5.79 -6.35
N PRO A 162 40.66 -5.71 -5.87
CA PRO A 162 40.97 -5.03 -4.62
C PRO A 162 40.49 -3.57 -4.62
N ASP A 163 40.41 -2.90 -5.78
CA ASP A 163 39.83 -1.56 -5.94
C ASP A 163 38.32 -1.51 -5.71
N ASN A 164 37.56 -2.48 -6.23
CA ASN A 164 36.11 -2.56 -5.98
C ASN A 164 35.82 -2.88 -4.52
N SER A 165 36.67 -3.66 -3.84
CA SER A 165 36.50 -3.93 -2.41
C SER A 165 36.68 -2.67 -1.55
N GLN A 166 37.57 -1.76 -1.94
CA GLN A 166 37.77 -0.47 -1.27
C GLN A 166 36.61 0.49 -1.53
N LEU A 167 36.12 0.55 -2.78
CA LEU A 167 34.91 1.32 -3.15
C LEU A 167 33.67 0.81 -2.44
N ILE A 168 33.45 -0.50 -2.41
CA ILE A 168 32.37 -1.13 -1.64
C ILE A 168 32.56 -0.78 -0.18
N ARG A 169 33.75 -0.97 0.41
CA ARG A 169 33.98 -0.68 1.84
C ARG A 169 33.82 0.80 2.23
N HIS A 170 34.13 1.72 1.32
CA HIS A 170 33.93 3.16 1.53
C HIS A 170 32.48 3.61 1.33
N ASN A 171 31.73 2.95 0.44
CA ASN A 171 30.35 3.32 0.09
C ASN A 171 29.28 2.43 0.76
N SER A 172 29.68 1.28 1.33
CA SER A 172 28.86 0.42 2.16
C SER A 172 28.97 0.92 3.59
N THR A 173 28.31 2.03 3.88
CA THR A 173 27.96 2.33 5.25
C THR A 173 27.06 1.22 5.77
N PHE A 174 27.26 0.80 7.02
CA PHE A 174 26.26 0.00 7.71
C PHE A 174 24.99 0.85 7.72
N VAL A 175 24.04 0.56 6.83
CA VAL A 175 22.72 1.18 6.88
C VAL A 175 22.16 0.69 8.20
N PRO A 176 22.00 1.57 9.22
CA PRO A 176 21.33 1.15 10.43
C PRO A 176 19.98 0.59 9.97
N CYS A 177 19.50 -0.48 10.59
CA CYS A 177 18.17 -1.07 10.36
C CYS A 177 16.99 -0.05 10.58
N ARG A 178 17.29 1.25 10.67
CA ARG A 178 16.44 2.41 10.95
C ARG A 178 16.42 3.48 9.85
N ALA A 179 17.09 3.31 8.70
CA ALA A 179 16.93 4.20 7.52
C ALA A 179 15.58 3.97 6.80
N ILE A 180 14.51 3.99 7.57
CA ILE A 180 13.14 3.65 7.19
C ILE A 180 12.49 4.82 6.39
N GLY A 181 13.20 5.94 6.21
CA GLY A 181 12.68 7.13 5.53
C GLY A 181 11.82 8.03 6.43
N LEU A 182 11.83 7.80 7.75
CA LEU A 182 11.08 8.60 8.72
C LEU A 182 11.75 9.96 8.96
N ARG A 183 11.43 10.95 8.12
CA ARG A 183 11.99 12.30 8.21
C ARG A 183 10.93 13.36 7.89
N GLY A 184 10.91 14.43 8.69
CA GLY A 184 9.98 15.56 8.49
C GLY A 184 10.44 16.51 7.38
N LEU A 185 9.54 17.35 6.89
CA LEU A 185 9.82 18.38 5.88
C LEU A 185 9.72 19.77 6.49
N TYR A 186 10.73 20.62 6.33
CA TYR A 186 10.65 21.98 6.85
C TYR A 186 9.55 22.78 6.15
N ASN A 187 8.78 23.52 6.95
CA ASN A 187 7.84 24.49 6.44
C ASN A 187 8.58 25.73 5.95
N MET A 188 8.51 26.02 4.66
CA MET A 188 9.16 27.18 4.03
C MET A 188 8.20 28.37 3.85
N GLY A 189 7.15 28.43 4.68
CA GLY A 189 6.17 29.51 4.71
C GLY A 189 4.76 28.96 4.89
N GLN A 190 4.14 28.58 3.77
CA GLN A 190 2.79 28.00 3.72
C GLN A 190 2.80 26.66 2.97
N THR A 191 3.87 25.88 3.11
CA THR A 191 4.12 24.65 2.33
C THR A 191 3.56 23.39 2.99
N CYS A 192 2.73 23.52 4.03
CA CYS A 192 2.18 22.37 4.76
C CYS A 192 1.32 21.47 3.84
N PHE A 193 0.54 22.05 2.92
CA PHE A 193 -0.25 21.30 1.93
C PHE A 193 0.62 20.43 1.01
N MET A 194 1.82 20.91 0.65
CA MET A 194 2.79 20.15 -0.13
C MET A 194 3.43 19.07 0.72
N SER A 195 3.84 19.41 1.94
CA SER A 195 4.52 18.47 2.85
C SER A 195 3.72 17.21 3.09
N VAL A 196 2.40 17.33 3.35
CA VAL A 196 1.56 16.17 3.65
C VAL A 196 1.39 15.24 2.44
N ILE A 197 1.30 15.78 1.23
CA ILE A 197 1.19 14.99 0.01
C ILE A 197 2.52 14.31 -0.28
N LEU A 198 3.64 15.03 -0.17
CA LEU A 198 4.97 14.43 -0.33
C LEU A 198 5.18 13.28 0.67
N GLN A 199 4.87 13.48 1.95
CA GLN A 199 4.97 12.43 2.95
C GLN A 199 4.11 11.20 2.60
N THR A 200 2.90 11.40 2.05
CA THR A 200 2.07 10.26 1.60
C THR A 200 2.69 9.51 0.40
N LEU A 201 3.40 10.20 -0.49
CA LEU A 201 4.04 9.59 -1.66
C LEU A 201 5.37 8.92 -1.30
N LEU A 202 6.16 9.52 -0.40
CA LEU A 202 7.45 8.99 0.05
C LEU A 202 7.29 7.66 0.82
N HIS A 203 6.24 7.57 1.65
CA HIS A 203 5.89 6.33 2.35
C HIS A 203 5.06 5.36 1.51
N ASN A 204 4.78 5.67 0.24
CA ASN A 204 4.13 4.72 -0.65
C ASN A 204 5.17 3.74 -1.23
N PRO A 205 5.04 2.42 -0.98
CA PRO A 205 6.04 1.44 -1.41
C PRO A 205 6.17 1.35 -2.94
N PHE A 206 5.10 1.58 -3.71
CA PHE A 206 5.18 1.51 -5.17
C PHE A 206 5.99 2.67 -5.74
N VAL A 207 5.74 3.89 -5.24
CA VAL A 207 6.48 5.10 -5.65
C VAL A 207 7.92 5.02 -5.15
N ARG A 208 8.13 4.69 -3.87
CA ARG A 208 9.45 4.52 -3.28
C ARG A 208 10.31 3.52 -4.05
N ASN A 209 9.79 2.33 -4.32
CA ASN A 209 10.54 1.28 -5.01
C ASN A 209 10.85 1.64 -6.47
N PHE A 210 9.98 2.42 -7.13
CA PHE A 210 10.24 2.89 -8.49
C PHE A 210 11.48 3.79 -8.54
N TYR A 211 11.59 4.78 -7.65
CA TYR A 211 12.75 5.67 -7.61
C TYR A 211 14.02 4.95 -7.13
N LEU A 212 13.93 4.11 -6.10
CA LEU A 212 15.07 3.30 -5.64
C LEU A 212 15.57 2.29 -6.69
N ALA A 213 14.74 1.91 -7.66
CA ALA A 213 15.10 1.03 -8.77
C ALA A 213 15.64 1.79 -10.00
N GLU A 214 16.04 3.06 -9.83
CA GLU A 214 16.46 3.97 -10.91
C GLU A 214 15.39 4.17 -12.00
N GLY A 215 14.11 4.21 -11.62
CA GLY A 215 12.99 4.39 -12.54
C GLY A 215 13.00 5.75 -13.26
N HIS A 216 13.51 6.79 -12.60
CA HIS A 216 13.81 8.09 -13.20
C HIS A 216 15.29 8.39 -13.00
N LYS A 217 16.01 8.71 -14.09
CA LYS A 217 17.46 8.94 -14.03
C LYS A 217 17.75 10.41 -14.23
N PRO A 218 18.27 11.13 -13.21
CA PRO A 218 18.65 12.53 -13.37
C PRO A 218 19.67 12.77 -14.48
N ALA A 219 20.55 11.79 -14.73
CA ALA A 219 21.56 11.86 -15.80
C ALA A 219 20.94 11.86 -17.22
N ASP A 220 19.77 11.26 -17.39
CA ASP A 220 19.06 11.16 -18.66
C ASP A 220 17.94 12.23 -18.77
N CYS A 221 17.83 13.12 -17.78
CA CYS A 221 16.78 14.14 -17.71
C CYS A 221 17.30 15.49 -18.23
N GLU A 222 16.71 16.00 -19.30
CA GLU A 222 17.08 17.30 -19.88
C GLU A 222 16.38 18.51 -19.21
N LYS A 223 15.46 18.26 -18.27
CA LYS A 223 14.62 19.32 -17.67
C LYS A 223 15.29 19.93 -16.43
N GLU A 224 15.62 21.22 -16.49
CA GLU A 224 16.34 21.95 -15.42
C GLU A 224 15.65 21.91 -14.04
N ALA A 225 14.31 21.88 -14.00
CA ALA A 225 13.52 21.78 -12.77
C ALA A 225 12.48 20.66 -12.88
N CYS A 226 12.97 19.44 -13.02
CA CYS A 226 12.15 18.23 -13.05
C CYS A 226 11.63 17.87 -11.66
N VAL A 227 10.31 17.68 -11.51
CA VAL A 227 9.69 17.26 -10.26
C VAL A 227 10.07 15.81 -9.94
N SER A 228 10.22 14.96 -10.96
CA SER A 228 10.65 13.57 -10.80
C SER A 228 12.11 13.46 -10.35
N CYS A 229 13.03 14.31 -10.83
CA CYS A 229 14.39 14.39 -10.28
C CYS A 229 14.39 14.81 -8.81
N ALA A 230 13.52 15.77 -8.43
CA ALA A 230 13.40 16.19 -7.04
C ALA A 230 12.81 15.08 -6.16
N MET A 231 11.86 14.28 -6.64
CA MET A 231 11.37 13.08 -5.92
C MET A 231 12.49 12.06 -5.71
N ASP A 232 13.28 11.78 -6.75
CA ASP A 232 14.41 10.87 -6.70
C ASP A 232 15.44 11.31 -5.65
N GLU A 233 15.81 12.60 -5.67
CA GLU A 233 16.71 13.22 -4.69
C GLU A 233 16.20 13.02 -3.25
N ILE A 234 14.91 13.30 -3.01
CA ILE A 234 14.30 13.17 -1.67
C ILE A 234 14.33 11.71 -1.21
N ILE A 235 13.94 10.77 -2.06
CA ILE A 235 13.86 9.35 -1.72
C ILE A 235 15.25 8.79 -1.40
N ILE A 236 16.26 9.11 -2.21
CA ILE A 236 17.65 8.70 -1.97
C ILE A 236 18.15 9.29 -0.64
N GLU A 237 17.91 10.58 -0.40
CA GLU A 237 18.35 11.25 0.83
C GLU A 237 17.64 10.70 2.08
N PHE A 238 16.36 10.32 1.99
CA PHE A 238 15.59 9.76 3.11
C PHE A 238 16.01 8.33 3.46
N HIS A 239 16.46 7.56 2.47
CA HIS A 239 16.81 6.14 2.64
C HIS A 239 18.31 5.84 2.68
N SER A 240 19.19 6.81 2.43
CA SER A 240 20.64 6.63 2.45
C SER A 240 21.26 6.70 3.85
N VAL A 241 20.94 7.75 4.61
CA VAL A 241 21.53 8.01 5.94
C VAL A 241 20.43 8.42 6.92
N GLU A 242 20.44 7.85 8.12
CA GLU A 242 19.51 8.22 9.19
C GLU A 242 19.83 9.66 9.67
N LYS A 243 19.02 10.61 9.21
CA LYS A 243 19.05 12.02 9.65
C LYS A 243 17.73 12.35 10.33
N THR A 244 17.81 12.82 11.58
CA THR A 244 16.63 13.16 12.39
C THR A 244 16.18 14.61 12.23
N GLU A 245 16.95 15.43 11.53
CA GLU A 245 16.59 16.82 11.22
C GLU A 245 15.57 16.89 10.08
N GLY A 246 14.79 17.97 10.01
CA GLY A 246 13.92 18.20 8.86
C GLY A 246 14.69 18.24 7.54
N TYR A 247 14.04 17.86 6.46
CA TYR A 247 14.56 18.03 5.11
C TYR A 247 13.93 19.26 4.45
N GLY A 248 14.76 20.06 3.77
CA GLY A 248 14.29 21.20 3.02
C GLY A 248 14.05 20.83 1.55
N ALA A 249 12.79 20.64 1.17
CA ALA A 249 12.41 20.26 -0.20
C ALA A 249 12.45 21.44 -1.20
N VAL A 250 13.61 22.08 -1.33
CA VAL A 250 13.81 23.26 -2.20
C VAL A 250 13.67 22.89 -3.68
N SER A 251 14.31 21.80 -4.12
CA SER A 251 14.23 21.32 -5.51
C SER A 251 12.79 21.01 -5.92
N MET A 252 12.02 20.38 -5.02
CA MET A 252 10.61 20.07 -5.22
C MET A 252 9.74 21.32 -5.31
N LEU A 253 9.99 22.30 -4.43
CA LEU A 253 9.27 23.57 -4.46
C LEU A 253 9.54 24.34 -5.75
N LEU A 254 10.80 24.39 -6.20
CA LEU A 254 11.20 25.01 -7.46
C LEU A 254 10.58 24.30 -8.67
N GLY A 255 10.65 22.97 -8.72
CA GLY A 255 10.02 22.18 -9.79
C GLY A 255 8.50 22.36 -9.84
N SER A 256 7.85 22.37 -8.67
CA SER A 256 6.41 22.61 -8.56
C SER A 256 6.03 24.02 -9.03
N TRP A 257 6.81 25.04 -8.65
CA TRP A 257 6.61 26.43 -9.11
C TRP A 257 6.73 26.50 -10.64
N MET A 258 7.81 25.97 -11.20
CA MET A 258 8.07 26.06 -12.65
C MET A 258 7.03 25.29 -13.47
N ALA A 259 6.49 24.19 -12.94
CA ALA A 259 5.44 23.42 -13.60
C ALA A 259 4.04 24.04 -13.46
N ALA A 260 3.73 24.74 -12.37
CA ALA A 260 2.44 25.43 -12.20
C ALA A 260 2.59 26.76 -11.44
N GLN A 261 2.51 27.85 -12.19
CA GLN A 261 2.60 29.21 -11.65
C GLN A 261 1.43 29.59 -10.71
N ALA A 262 0.30 28.88 -10.79
CA ALA A 262 -0.83 29.06 -9.86
C ALA A 262 -0.52 28.51 -8.45
N LEU A 263 0.30 27.45 -8.37
CA LEU A 263 0.76 26.86 -7.11
C LEU A 263 2.03 27.54 -6.57
N ALA A 264 2.65 28.39 -7.38
CA ALA A 264 3.86 29.14 -7.09
C ALA A 264 3.69 30.35 -6.15
N GLY A 265 2.49 30.57 -5.62
CA GLY A 265 2.25 31.63 -4.66
C GLY A 265 2.72 31.25 -3.26
N TYR A 266 3.13 32.23 -2.45
CA TYR A 266 3.29 32.09 -1.00
C TYR A 266 1.94 31.87 -0.25
N GLN A 267 0.86 31.59 -0.99
CA GLN A 267 -0.50 31.45 -0.46
C GLN A 267 -0.80 29.98 -0.15
N GLN A 268 -1.59 29.77 0.90
CA GLN A 268 -2.18 28.47 1.22
C GLN A 268 -2.97 27.93 0.03
N GLN A 269 -2.71 26.67 -0.32
CA GLN A 269 -3.40 25.93 -1.37
C GLN A 269 -4.08 24.69 -0.81
N ASP A 270 -5.00 24.13 -1.59
CA ASP A 270 -5.67 22.89 -1.25
C ASP A 270 -4.76 21.67 -1.48
N ALA A 271 -4.68 20.77 -0.50
CA ALA A 271 -3.83 19.58 -0.61
C ALA A 271 -4.32 18.59 -1.69
N HIS A 272 -5.63 18.53 -1.96
CA HIS A 272 -6.18 17.68 -3.04
C HIS A 272 -5.79 18.24 -4.41
N GLU A 273 -5.84 19.57 -4.59
CA GLU A 273 -5.39 20.22 -5.83
C GLU A 273 -3.90 19.99 -6.08
N TYR A 274 -3.07 20.12 -5.04
CA TYR A 274 -1.65 19.81 -5.14
C TYR A 274 -1.38 18.33 -5.44
N MET A 275 -2.15 17.41 -4.84
CA MET A 275 -2.07 15.97 -5.16
C MET A 275 -2.37 15.70 -6.64
N GLN A 276 -3.44 16.28 -7.19
CA GLN A 276 -3.76 16.11 -8.60
C GLN A 276 -2.68 16.70 -9.50
N PHE A 277 -2.16 17.87 -9.14
CA PHE A 277 -1.04 18.50 -9.85
C PHE A 277 0.19 17.60 -9.86
N ILE A 278 0.70 17.18 -8.70
CA ILE A 278 1.96 16.43 -8.62
C ILE A 278 1.83 15.06 -9.31
N LEU A 279 0.70 14.36 -9.18
CA LEU A 279 0.47 13.10 -9.89
C LEU A 279 0.47 13.30 -11.41
N ASN A 280 -0.19 14.35 -11.91
CA ASN A 280 -0.17 14.66 -13.35
C ASN A 280 1.22 15.04 -13.85
N THR A 281 1.98 15.83 -13.08
CA THR A 281 3.35 16.20 -13.43
C THR A 281 4.27 14.98 -13.46
N LEU A 282 4.20 14.12 -12.43
CA LEU A 282 4.97 12.88 -12.37
C LEU A 282 4.57 11.88 -13.46
N HIS A 283 3.30 11.86 -13.88
CA HIS A 283 2.87 11.08 -15.04
C HIS A 283 3.61 11.54 -16.30
N LEU A 284 3.60 12.84 -16.59
CA LEU A 284 4.25 13.40 -17.79
C LEU A 284 5.77 13.22 -17.77
N GLU A 285 6.40 13.36 -16.61
CA GLU A 285 7.86 13.27 -16.47
C GLU A 285 8.41 11.83 -16.42
N ASN A 286 7.55 10.84 -16.18
CA ASN A 286 7.91 9.42 -16.15
C ASN A 286 7.36 8.64 -17.35
N GLY A 287 7.39 9.26 -18.54
CA GLY A 287 7.05 8.62 -19.81
C GLY A 287 5.56 8.51 -20.12
N GLY A 288 4.71 9.21 -19.37
CA GLY A 288 3.29 9.33 -19.65
C GLY A 288 2.98 10.35 -20.75
N SER A 289 1.98 10.06 -21.58
CA SER A 289 1.45 11.00 -22.58
C SER A 289 0.08 11.55 -22.15
N THR A 290 -0.28 12.74 -22.65
CA THR A 290 -1.61 13.35 -22.47
C THR A 290 -2.72 12.53 -23.14
N ASP A 291 -2.38 11.76 -24.17
CA ASP A 291 -3.34 10.99 -24.97
C ASP A 291 -3.58 9.58 -24.42
N SER A 292 -2.79 9.17 -23.42
CA SER A 292 -2.90 7.87 -22.78
C SER A 292 -4.04 7.85 -21.78
N HIS A 293 -5.26 7.59 -22.25
CA HIS A 293 -6.44 7.43 -21.41
C HIS A 293 -6.40 6.15 -20.57
N GLY A 294 -5.63 6.15 -19.46
CA GLY A 294 -5.81 5.31 -18.27
C GLY A 294 -5.80 3.77 -18.41
N SER A 295 -5.64 3.18 -19.60
CA SER A 295 -5.51 1.71 -19.76
C SER A 295 -4.17 1.25 -20.30
N ASP A 296 -3.49 2.07 -21.10
CA ASP A 296 -2.31 1.65 -21.88
C ASP A 296 -1.04 2.43 -21.51
N CYS A 297 -1.10 3.26 -20.46
CA CYS A 297 0.05 4.02 -19.99
C CYS A 297 0.94 3.17 -19.09
N ALA A 298 2.23 3.12 -19.40
CA ALA A 298 3.22 2.36 -18.63
C ALA A 298 3.93 3.20 -17.55
N CYS A 299 3.53 4.45 -17.29
CA CYS A 299 4.14 5.27 -16.26
C CYS A 299 3.79 4.77 -14.85
N ILE A 300 4.66 5.05 -13.88
CA ILE A 300 4.44 4.63 -12.48
C ILE A 300 3.14 5.16 -11.90
N ILE A 301 2.75 6.40 -12.23
CA ILE A 301 1.55 7.04 -11.67
C ILE A 301 0.28 6.32 -12.14
N HIS A 302 0.15 6.02 -13.44
CA HIS A 302 -1.02 5.30 -13.92
C HIS A 302 -1.02 3.83 -13.51
N GLN A 303 0.13 3.18 -13.35
CA GLN A 303 0.19 1.83 -12.81
C GLN A 303 -0.24 1.76 -11.33
N THR A 304 -0.05 2.83 -10.57
CA THR A 304 -0.29 2.85 -9.12
C THR A 304 -1.62 3.46 -8.70
N PHE A 305 -2.02 4.57 -9.33
CA PHE A 305 -3.19 5.36 -8.94
C PHE A 305 -4.33 5.33 -9.96
N ALA A 306 -4.12 4.92 -11.22
CA ALA A 306 -5.19 4.97 -12.22
C ALA A 306 -6.23 3.86 -12.03
N GLY A 307 -7.46 4.29 -11.75
CA GLY A 307 -8.68 3.49 -11.81
C GLY A 307 -9.53 3.82 -13.05
N MET A 308 -10.65 3.11 -13.17
CA MET A 308 -11.65 3.36 -14.19
C MET A 308 -13.04 3.28 -13.58
N LEU A 309 -13.82 4.34 -13.72
CA LEU A 309 -15.24 4.35 -13.40
C LEU A 309 -16.06 3.96 -14.62
N GLN A 310 -17.21 3.35 -14.36
CA GLN A 310 -18.23 3.06 -15.35
C GLN A 310 -19.52 3.78 -14.95
N SER A 311 -19.91 4.74 -15.79
CA SER A 311 -21.15 5.50 -15.67
C SER A 311 -22.21 4.86 -16.57
N THR A 312 -23.25 4.29 -15.95
CA THR A 312 -24.33 3.62 -16.65
C THR A 312 -25.61 4.45 -16.51
N VAL A 313 -26.20 4.84 -17.64
CA VAL A 313 -27.46 5.58 -17.72
C VAL A 313 -28.52 4.69 -18.36
N THR A 314 -29.61 4.43 -17.64
CA THR A 314 -30.74 3.62 -18.10
C THR A 314 -31.94 4.52 -18.36
N CYS A 315 -32.45 4.55 -19.58
CA CYS A 315 -33.67 5.30 -19.91
C CYS A 315 -34.91 4.64 -19.25
N ASP A 316 -35.76 5.43 -18.59
CA ASP A 316 -36.96 4.90 -17.91
C ASP A 316 -38.03 4.44 -18.93
N LYS A 317 -38.08 5.05 -20.13
CA LYS A 317 -39.06 4.75 -21.19
C LYS A 317 -38.70 3.50 -22.01
N CYS A 318 -37.57 3.51 -22.71
CA CYS A 318 -37.18 2.42 -23.62
C CYS A 318 -36.25 1.38 -22.98
N ARG A 319 -35.82 1.58 -21.73
CA ARG A 319 -34.87 0.72 -21.02
C ARG A 319 -33.50 0.56 -21.69
N ASN A 320 -33.19 1.39 -22.69
CA ASN A 320 -31.86 1.42 -23.28
C ASN A 320 -30.82 1.82 -22.22
N VAL A 321 -29.69 1.11 -22.23
CA VAL A 321 -28.59 1.33 -21.30
C VAL A 321 -27.40 1.88 -22.06
N THR A 322 -26.98 3.09 -21.73
CA THR A 322 -25.76 3.71 -22.27
C THR A 322 -24.68 3.70 -21.20
N THR A 323 -23.46 3.32 -21.59
CA THR A 323 -22.32 3.22 -20.67
C THR A 323 -21.18 4.10 -21.14
N ALA A 324 -20.60 4.87 -20.24
CA ALA A 324 -19.37 5.64 -20.44
C ALA A 324 -18.30 5.18 -19.45
N LEU A 325 -17.04 5.24 -19.88
CA LEU A 325 -15.87 4.89 -19.06
C LEU A 325 -15.08 6.16 -18.76
N ASP A 326 -14.86 6.43 -17.48
CA ASP A 326 -14.22 7.64 -16.99
C ASP A 326 -12.95 7.27 -16.20
N PRO A 327 -11.73 7.54 -16.72
CA PRO A 327 -10.49 7.34 -15.99
C PRO A 327 -10.44 8.24 -14.75
N VAL A 328 -9.92 7.71 -13.63
CA VAL A 328 -9.79 8.47 -12.38
C VAL A 328 -8.49 8.12 -11.66
N MET A 329 -7.93 9.07 -10.90
CA MET A 329 -6.81 8.81 -9.97
C MET A 329 -7.22 8.95 -8.49
N ASP A 330 -8.42 9.46 -8.23
CA ASP A 330 -8.97 9.61 -6.88
C ASP A 330 -10.49 9.49 -6.88
N LEU A 331 -11.07 9.16 -5.72
CA LEU A 331 -12.52 9.18 -5.50
C LEU A 331 -12.90 10.33 -4.57
N SER A 332 -13.53 11.36 -5.13
CA SER A 332 -13.99 12.51 -4.36
C SER A 332 -15.44 12.35 -3.89
N LEU A 333 -15.66 12.08 -2.61
CA LEU A 333 -16.96 11.72 -2.00
C LEU A 333 -17.70 12.94 -1.41
N ASP A 334 -19.01 13.03 -1.68
CA ASP A 334 -19.90 14.11 -1.18
C ASP A 334 -20.53 13.77 0.19
N LEU A 335 -20.46 14.73 1.12
CA LEU A 335 -20.89 14.56 2.51
C LEU A 335 -22.30 15.13 2.84
N ARG A 336 -22.95 15.83 1.89
CA ARG A 336 -24.08 16.75 2.16
C ARG A 336 -25.39 16.09 2.57
N SER A 337 -25.76 14.96 1.95
CA SER A 337 -27.06 14.32 2.22
C SER A 337 -27.13 13.70 3.62
N GLN A 338 -25.99 13.22 4.11
CA GLN A 338 -25.84 12.70 5.47
C GLN A 338 -26.04 13.81 6.52
N ALA A 339 -25.42 14.98 6.30
CA ALA A 339 -25.55 16.13 7.19
C ALA A 339 -26.97 16.75 7.22
N LYS A 340 -27.70 16.75 6.09
CA LYS A 340 -29.08 17.25 6.03
C LYS A 340 -30.10 16.25 6.59
N LYS A 341 -29.94 14.94 6.36
CA LYS A 341 -30.77 13.90 7.02
C LYS A 341 -30.67 14.00 8.55
N ARG A 342 -29.47 14.30 9.08
CA ARG A 342 -29.26 14.58 10.52
C ARG A 342 -30.11 15.74 11.04
N LYS A 343 -30.15 16.88 10.34
CA LYS A 343 -30.96 18.05 10.77
C LYS A 343 -32.47 17.79 10.75
N LEU A 344 -32.95 16.97 9.83
CA LEU A 344 -34.37 16.60 9.75
C LEU A 344 -34.77 15.51 10.77
N GLN A 345 -33.87 14.59 11.11
CA GLN A 345 -34.13 13.54 12.11
C GLN A 345 -33.90 14.01 13.55
N GLN A 346 -33.04 15.01 13.80
CA GLN A 346 -32.88 15.62 15.14
C GLN A 346 -34.13 16.37 15.65
N ASN A 347 -35.07 16.71 14.78
CA ASN A 347 -36.35 17.30 15.18
C ASN A 347 -37.39 16.24 15.64
N GLY A 348 -37.04 14.96 15.62
CA GLY A 348 -37.91 13.86 16.04
C GLY A 348 -37.25 13.00 17.13
N ASP A 349 -37.61 13.32 18.37
CA ASP A 349 -37.39 12.56 19.61
C ASP A 349 -35.95 12.46 20.16
N GLY A 350 -35.86 12.74 21.47
CA GLY A 350 -34.62 13.02 22.19
C GLY A 350 -33.78 11.77 22.45
N GLY A 351 -32.60 11.75 21.86
CA GLY A 351 -31.56 10.79 22.19
C GLY A 351 -30.27 11.16 21.48
N GLU A 352 -29.29 11.64 22.25
CA GLU A 352 -27.93 11.96 21.81
C GLU A 352 -27.17 10.65 21.44
N LYS A 353 -27.63 9.93 20.42
CA LYS A 353 -26.86 8.86 19.82
C LYS A 353 -25.92 9.50 18.81
N ASP A 354 -24.62 9.46 19.11
CA ASP A 354 -23.52 9.86 18.24
C ASP A 354 -23.50 8.98 16.97
N PHE A 355 -24.42 9.25 16.04
CA PHE A 355 -24.51 8.60 14.73
C PHE A 355 -23.38 9.11 13.83
N ALA A 356 -22.19 8.59 14.07
CA ALA A 356 -21.03 8.82 13.22
C ALA A 356 -21.26 8.22 11.82
N ILE A 357 -21.07 9.02 10.77
CA ILE A 357 -21.16 8.58 9.37
C ILE A 357 -19.95 7.70 9.08
N ASP A 358 -20.16 6.55 8.45
CA ASP A 358 -19.08 5.69 7.98
C ASP A 358 -18.74 6.04 6.52
N ILE A 359 -17.45 5.94 6.14
CA ILE A 359 -17.02 6.09 4.75
C ILE A 359 -17.73 5.12 3.81
N ARG A 360 -18.11 3.94 4.30
CA ARG A 360 -18.92 2.96 3.56
C ARG A 360 -20.25 3.54 3.10
N ASP A 361 -20.90 4.36 3.94
CA ASP A 361 -22.14 5.04 3.57
C ASP A 361 -21.92 6.08 2.46
N CYS A 362 -20.75 6.74 2.45
CA CYS A 362 -20.36 7.68 1.40
C CYS A 362 -20.11 6.96 0.07
N LEU A 363 -19.47 5.79 0.09
CA LEU A 363 -19.23 4.95 -1.09
C LEU A 363 -20.51 4.32 -1.64
N ASP A 364 -21.42 3.90 -0.76
CA ASP A 364 -22.76 3.41 -1.15
C ASP A 364 -23.55 4.48 -1.90
N ARG A 365 -23.48 5.73 -1.42
CA ARG A 365 -24.10 6.86 -2.11
C ARG A 365 -23.41 7.17 -3.43
N PHE A 366 -22.08 7.14 -3.46
CA PHE A 366 -21.29 7.38 -4.67
C PHE A 366 -21.63 6.39 -5.79
N THR A 367 -21.83 5.11 -5.44
CA THR A 367 -22.23 4.05 -6.39
C THR A 367 -23.74 3.78 -6.42
N GLY A 368 -24.52 4.65 -5.78
CA GLY A 368 -25.97 4.59 -5.70
C GLY A 368 -26.62 4.96 -7.04
N ARG A 369 -27.90 4.60 -7.17
CA ARG A 369 -28.72 5.03 -8.31
C ARG A 369 -29.24 6.43 -8.07
N GLU A 370 -29.04 7.30 -9.04
CA GLU A 370 -29.55 8.67 -9.07
C GLU A 370 -30.55 8.81 -10.23
N ARG A 371 -31.68 9.48 -10.00
CA ARG A 371 -32.66 9.76 -11.05
C ARG A 371 -32.34 11.09 -11.70
N LEU A 372 -32.11 11.06 -13.00
CA LEU A 372 -31.99 12.23 -13.86
C LEU A 372 -33.39 12.65 -14.32
N ALA A 373 -33.70 13.94 -14.17
CA ALA A 373 -34.95 14.50 -14.68
C ALA A 373 -34.94 14.55 -16.21
N ALA A 374 -36.12 14.59 -16.83
CA ALA A 374 -36.25 14.63 -18.29
C ALA A 374 -35.45 15.76 -18.97
N ALA A 375 -35.28 16.90 -18.30
CA ALA A 375 -34.50 18.02 -18.82
C ALA A 375 -32.98 17.73 -18.91
N GLU A 376 -32.47 16.74 -18.20
CA GLU A 376 -31.04 16.43 -18.05
C GLU A 376 -30.58 15.28 -18.95
N TYR A 377 -31.50 14.57 -19.61
CA TYR A 377 -31.18 13.43 -20.45
C TYR A 377 -32.03 13.35 -21.72
N THR A 378 -31.34 13.29 -22.85
CA THR A 378 -31.93 13.11 -24.18
C THR A 378 -31.65 11.70 -24.68
N CYS A 379 -32.70 10.92 -24.93
CA CYS A 379 -32.55 9.52 -25.31
C CYS A 379 -32.50 9.35 -26.84
N GLY A 380 -31.34 8.95 -27.38
CA GLY A 380 -31.19 8.67 -28.82
C GLY A 380 -32.13 7.57 -29.33
N ASN A 381 -32.42 6.55 -28.52
CA ASN A 381 -33.31 5.44 -28.92
C ASN A 381 -34.82 5.77 -28.77
N CYS A 382 -35.17 6.93 -28.18
CA CYS A 382 -36.54 7.46 -28.16
C CYS A 382 -36.71 8.60 -29.17
N GLY A 383 -35.96 8.58 -30.27
CA GLY A 383 -36.04 9.63 -31.30
C GLY A 383 -35.48 10.98 -30.85
N GLY A 384 -34.58 11.01 -29.86
CA GLY A 384 -34.00 12.25 -29.34
C GLY A 384 -34.93 13.02 -28.39
N GLU A 385 -35.94 12.37 -27.83
CA GLU A 385 -36.82 12.98 -26.82
C GLU A 385 -36.12 13.09 -25.45
N GLN A 386 -36.48 14.12 -24.71
CA GLN A 386 -36.16 14.29 -23.29
C GLN A 386 -36.89 13.23 -22.46
N GLN A 387 -36.15 12.46 -21.68
CA GLN A 387 -36.69 11.34 -20.92
C GLN A 387 -36.08 11.27 -19.53
N ASN A 388 -36.86 10.84 -18.54
CA ASN A 388 -36.30 10.49 -17.24
C ASN A 388 -35.35 9.30 -17.42
N ALA A 389 -34.25 9.31 -16.68
CA ALA A 389 -33.28 8.23 -16.69
C ALA A 389 -32.72 7.95 -15.31
N THR A 390 -32.16 6.78 -15.12
CA THR A 390 -31.45 6.40 -13.90
C THR A 390 -29.96 6.29 -14.21
N LYS A 391 -29.14 7.15 -13.58
CA LYS A 391 -27.68 7.10 -13.64
C LYS A 391 -27.13 6.31 -12.46
N GLN A 392 -26.12 5.48 -12.69
CA GLN A 392 -25.41 4.75 -11.66
C GLN A 392 -23.91 4.72 -11.98
N LEU A 393 -23.08 5.11 -11.02
CA LEU A 393 -21.64 4.94 -11.10
C LEU A 393 -21.24 3.59 -10.48
N SER A 394 -20.24 2.95 -11.05
CA SER A 394 -19.59 1.76 -10.50
C SER A 394 -18.11 1.77 -10.83
N ILE A 395 -17.30 1.05 -10.06
CA ILE A 395 -15.86 0.98 -10.30
C ILE A 395 -15.57 -0.20 -11.24
N LYS A 396 -15.06 0.09 -12.44
CA LYS A 396 -14.70 -0.93 -13.44
C LYS A 396 -13.32 -1.51 -13.18
N ARG A 397 -12.37 -0.67 -12.79
CA ARG A 397 -10.99 -1.03 -12.46
C ARG A 397 -10.56 -0.26 -11.21
N LEU A 398 -10.11 -0.98 -10.20
CA LEU A 398 -9.54 -0.39 -8.99
C LEU A 398 -8.01 -0.23 -9.15
N PRO A 399 -7.42 0.87 -8.66
CA PRO A 399 -5.97 1.06 -8.65
C PRO A 399 -5.31 0.33 -7.47
N PRO A 400 -4.01 -0.02 -7.54
CA PRO A 400 -3.26 -0.53 -6.38
C PRO A 400 -3.28 0.39 -5.17
N VAL A 401 -3.26 1.71 -5.40
CA VAL A 401 -3.39 2.75 -4.37
C VAL A 401 -4.62 3.58 -4.70
N LEU A 402 -5.55 3.67 -3.77
CA LEU A 402 -6.82 4.37 -3.88
C LEU A 402 -6.84 5.61 -2.97
N PRO A 403 -6.59 6.81 -3.52
CA PRO A 403 -6.86 8.06 -2.85
C PRO A 403 -8.38 8.30 -2.79
N ILE A 404 -8.88 8.60 -1.59
CA ILE A 404 -10.25 9.02 -1.35
C ILE A 404 -10.22 10.43 -0.76
N HIS A 405 -10.84 11.36 -1.47
CA HIS A 405 -11.01 12.74 -1.04
C HIS A 405 -12.39 12.95 -0.44
N LEU A 406 -12.46 13.47 0.78
CA LEU A 406 -13.71 13.84 1.43
C LEU A 406 -13.98 15.33 1.15
N LYS A 407 -15.00 15.63 0.34
CA LYS A 407 -15.35 17.00 -0.07
C LYS A 407 -15.87 17.83 1.12
N ARG A 408 -14.95 18.35 1.93
CA ARG A 408 -15.24 19.11 3.16
C ARG A 408 -15.45 20.59 2.93
N PHE A 409 -14.98 21.14 1.83
CA PHE A 409 -15.13 22.55 1.51
C PHE A 409 -16.31 22.77 0.56
N GLU A 410 -17.24 23.62 0.96
CA GLU A 410 -18.38 24.01 0.12
C GLU A 410 -18.34 25.51 -0.12
N HIS A 411 -18.46 25.90 -1.38
CA HIS A 411 -18.68 27.28 -1.79
C HIS A 411 -20.16 27.47 -2.14
N SER A 412 -20.91 28.13 -1.26
CA SER A 412 -22.25 28.63 -1.58
C SER A 412 -22.14 30.04 -2.19
N LYS A 413 -23.18 30.48 -2.91
CA LYS A 413 -23.23 31.80 -3.57
C LYS A 413 -22.96 32.98 -2.61
N SER A 414 -23.13 32.77 -1.30
CA SER A 414 -22.99 33.81 -0.26
C SER A 414 -21.91 33.53 0.80
N SER A 415 -21.37 32.30 0.86
CA SER A 415 -20.42 31.93 1.93
C SER A 415 -19.74 30.61 1.62
N SER A 416 -18.45 30.52 1.93
CA SER A 416 -17.72 29.24 1.94
C SER A 416 -17.71 28.66 3.34
N SER A 417 -17.94 27.35 3.47
CA SER A 417 -17.98 26.69 4.78
C SER A 417 -17.25 25.35 4.76
N LYS A 418 -16.59 25.03 5.87
CA LYS A 418 -15.91 23.77 6.09
C LYS A 418 -16.82 22.82 6.88
N LEU A 419 -16.96 21.59 6.39
CA LEU A 419 -17.67 20.51 7.05
C LEU A 419 -16.73 19.81 8.06
N GLU A 420 -16.92 20.15 9.34
CA GLU A 420 -16.20 19.54 10.48
C GLU A 420 -16.82 18.21 10.94
N THR A 421 -17.78 17.67 10.17
CA THR A 421 -18.43 16.40 10.51
C THR A 421 -17.42 15.26 10.59
N LYS A 422 -17.36 14.59 11.74
CA LYS A 422 -16.55 13.39 11.93
C LYS A 422 -17.07 12.23 11.07
N ILE A 423 -16.16 11.60 10.34
CA ILE A 423 -16.42 10.45 9.47
C ILE A 423 -15.56 9.30 9.99
N LYS A 424 -16.18 8.15 10.27
CA LYS A 424 -15.48 6.92 10.61
C LYS A 424 -14.95 6.28 9.34
N PHE A 425 -13.70 5.87 9.37
CA PHE A 425 -13.06 5.10 8.32
C PHE A 425 -12.34 3.91 8.97
N PRO A 426 -12.42 2.70 8.39
CA PRO A 426 -11.77 1.52 8.94
C PRO A 426 -10.29 1.45 8.54
N LEU A 427 -9.50 0.62 9.23
CA LEU A 427 -8.17 0.24 8.74
C LEU A 427 -8.25 -0.58 7.44
N THR A 428 -9.25 -1.45 7.33
CA THR A 428 -9.44 -2.31 6.17
C THR A 428 -10.78 -1.99 5.51
N LEU A 429 -10.75 -1.75 4.21
CA LEU A 429 -11.91 -1.36 3.41
C LEU A 429 -12.12 -2.37 2.28
N ASP A 430 -13.27 -3.04 2.26
CA ASP A 430 -13.67 -3.89 1.14
C ASP A 430 -14.29 -3.04 0.03
N MET A 431 -13.66 -3.05 -1.15
CA MET A 431 -14.10 -2.30 -2.31
C MET A 431 -14.98 -3.11 -3.27
N TYR A 432 -15.11 -4.43 -3.07
CA TYR A 432 -15.88 -5.30 -3.97
C TYR A 432 -17.34 -4.85 -4.19
N PRO A 433 -18.12 -4.43 -3.16
CA PRO A 433 -19.53 -4.02 -3.31
C PRO A 433 -19.75 -2.82 -4.25
N TYR A 434 -18.69 -2.04 -4.48
CA TYR A 434 -18.70 -0.82 -5.29
C TYR A 434 -18.27 -1.07 -6.74
N THR A 435 -17.84 -2.29 -7.06
CA THR A 435 -17.38 -2.66 -8.40
C THR A 435 -18.53 -2.96 -9.36
N THR A 436 -18.28 -2.79 -10.66
CA THR A 436 -19.23 -3.16 -11.71
C THR A 436 -19.61 -4.65 -11.62
N HIS A 437 -18.64 -5.53 -11.31
CA HIS A 437 -18.87 -6.97 -11.21
C HIS A 437 -19.93 -7.33 -10.16
N CYS A 438 -19.85 -6.73 -8.97
CA CYS A 438 -20.87 -6.93 -7.94
C CYS A 438 -22.24 -6.37 -8.37
N LYS A 439 -22.28 -5.20 -9.01
CA LYS A 439 -23.55 -4.58 -9.42
C LYS A 439 -24.25 -5.32 -10.56
N THR A 440 -23.52 -6.04 -11.42
CA THR A 440 -24.11 -6.84 -12.51
C THR A 440 -24.53 -8.24 -12.06
N THR A 441 -23.88 -8.80 -11.03
CA THR A 441 -24.15 -10.16 -10.53
C THR A 441 -25.17 -10.20 -9.39
N ALA A 442 -25.48 -9.07 -8.75
CA ALA A 442 -26.52 -9.00 -7.74
C ALA A 442 -27.90 -9.33 -8.35
N PRO A 443 -28.58 -10.41 -7.90
CA PRO A 443 -29.91 -10.72 -8.37
C PRO A 443 -30.86 -9.58 -8.01
N THR A 444 -31.70 -9.18 -8.97
CA THR A 444 -32.74 -8.17 -8.83
C THR A 444 -33.87 -8.65 -7.90
N THR A 445 -33.59 -8.86 -6.62
CA THR A 445 -34.58 -9.28 -5.62
C THR A 445 -35.40 -8.08 -5.13
N LYS A 446 -36.29 -7.56 -5.99
CA LYS A 446 -37.53 -6.85 -5.57
C LYS A 446 -38.73 -7.12 -6.50
N ALA A 447 -38.71 -8.21 -7.26
CA ALA A 447 -39.85 -8.60 -8.11
C ALA A 447 -40.01 -10.14 -8.19
N SER A 448 -40.11 -10.84 -7.06
CA SER A 448 -40.70 -12.19 -7.04
C SER A 448 -41.14 -12.56 -5.62
N LEU A 449 -42.22 -11.93 -5.17
CA LEU A 449 -43.07 -12.42 -4.08
C LEU A 449 -44.48 -12.43 -4.63
N LYS A 450 -44.74 -13.37 -5.56
CA LYS A 450 -46.07 -13.85 -5.98
C LYS A 450 -45.89 -14.81 -7.18
N ASN A 451 -45.77 -16.10 -6.87
CA ASN A 451 -46.24 -17.28 -7.64
C ASN A 451 -45.26 -18.46 -7.50
N PRO A 452 -45.64 -19.53 -6.76
CA PRO A 452 -44.84 -20.73 -6.64
C PRO A 452 -45.36 -21.80 -7.63
N SER A 453 -44.96 -21.73 -8.90
CA SER A 453 -45.02 -22.90 -9.79
C SER A 453 -44.39 -22.63 -11.16
N LEU A 454 -43.44 -23.50 -11.52
CA LEU A 454 -42.87 -23.73 -12.85
C LEU A 454 -41.91 -22.65 -13.41
N SER A 455 -40.66 -22.70 -12.96
CA SER A 455 -39.53 -22.97 -13.88
C SER A 455 -38.36 -23.47 -13.04
N LYS A 456 -37.79 -24.63 -13.42
CA LYS A 456 -36.66 -25.25 -12.72
C LYS A 456 -35.43 -24.32 -12.86
N PRO A 457 -34.83 -23.83 -11.77
CA PRO A 457 -33.51 -23.24 -11.86
C PRO A 457 -32.50 -24.38 -12.05
N ASN A 458 -31.55 -24.18 -12.95
CA ASN A 458 -30.40 -25.06 -13.12
C ASN A 458 -29.69 -25.18 -11.76
N SER A 459 -29.83 -26.35 -11.15
CA SER A 459 -29.09 -26.76 -9.96
C SER A 459 -27.61 -26.81 -10.31
N ASN A 460 -26.87 -25.77 -9.96
CA ASN A 460 -25.43 -25.78 -9.66
C ASN A 460 -24.91 -24.39 -9.20
N GLN A 461 -25.73 -23.59 -8.51
CA GLN A 461 -25.18 -22.47 -7.73
C GLN A 461 -25.00 -22.97 -6.30
N ASN A 462 -23.76 -23.33 -6.00
CA ASN A 462 -23.29 -23.63 -4.66
C ASN A 462 -23.48 -22.35 -3.82
N ILE A 463 -24.40 -22.39 -2.86
CA ILE A 463 -24.79 -21.26 -1.97
C ILE A 463 -23.62 -20.85 -1.02
N ASN A 464 -22.47 -21.53 -1.10
CA ASN A 464 -21.28 -21.31 -0.27
C ASN A 464 -20.02 -20.92 -1.06
N SER A 465 -20.14 -20.16 -2.16
CA SER A 465 -18.96 -19.48 -2.73
C SER A 465 -18.73 -18.18 -1.96
N PRO A 466 -17.56 -17.92 -1.36
CA PRO A 466 -17.26 -16.59 -0.84
C PRO A 466 -17.41 -15.62 -2.01
N TYR A 467 -18.17 -14.53 -1.82
CA TYR A 467 -18.11 -13.42 -2.75
C TYR A 467 -16.64 -12.97 -2.83
N PRO A 468 -16.11 -12.64 -4.02
CA PRO A 468 -14.76 -12.08 -4.11
C PRO A 468 -14.68 -10.87 -3.18
N SER A 469 -13.64 -10.78 -2.34
CA SER A 469 -13.41 -9.61 -1.49
C SER A 469 -12.17 -8.87 -1.97
N LEU A 470 -12.27 -7.55 -2.05
CA LEU A 470 -11.19 -6.70 -2.55
C LEU A 470 -10.77 -5.77 -1.41
N TYR A 471 -9.92 -6.30 -0.54
CA TYR A 471 -9.50 -5.62 0.67
C TYR A 471 -8.36 -4.65 0.42
N TYR A 472 -8.58 -3.41 0.86
CA TYR A 472 -7.58 -2.37 0.93
C TYR A 472 -7.23 -2.06 2.38
N GLU A 473 -5.95 -1.82 2.66
CA GLU A 473 -5.45 -1.38 3.95
C GLU A 473 -5.16 0.12 3.93
N LEU A 474 -5.51 0.81 5.01
CA LEU A 474 -5.23 2.23 5.19
C LEU A 474 -3.71 2.43 5.34
N SER A 475 -3.16 3.27 4.48
CA SER A 475 -1.73 3.61 4.43
C SER A 475 -1.45 4.98 5.02
N SER A 476 -2.26 5.98 4.64
CA SER A 476 -2.05 7.36 5.07
C SER A 476 -3.36 8.13 5.23
N VAL A 477 -3.37 9.11 6.12
CA VAL A 477 -4.50 10.00 6.41
C VAL A 477 -3.99 11.44 6.43
N VAL A 478 -4.53 12.29 5.55
CA VAL A 478 -4.24 13.73 5.59
C VAL A 478 -5.38 14.44 6.32
N VAL A 479 -5.05 15.37 7.21
CA VAL A 479 -6.00 16.12 8.02
C VAL A 479 -5.78 17.60 7.82
N HIS A 480 -6.88 18.33 7.62
CA HIS A 480 -6.88 19.79 7.62
C HIS A 480 -7.39 20.34 8.95
N LYS A 481 -6.52 21.01 9.70
CA LYS A 481 -6.84 21.73 10.95
C LYS A 481 -7.12 23.20 10.62
N GLY A 482 -8.15 23.81 11.21
CA GLY A 482 -8.45 25.24 10.99
C GLY A 482 -9.60 25.51 10.01
N LYS A 483 -9.75 26.77 9.61
CA LYS A 483 -10.83 27.29 8.75
C LYS A 483 -10.47 27.18 7.27
N ILE A 484 -11.42 27.43 6.38
CA ILE A 484 -11.23 27.31 4.93
C ILE A 484 -10.18 28.27 4.34
N ASP A 485 -10.01 29.43 4.97
CA ASP A 485 -9.13 30.53 4.56
C ASP A 485 -7.81 30.56 5.34
N SER A 486 -7.73 29.78 6.42
CA SER A 486 -6.57 29.68 7.30
C SER A 486 -6.54 28.32 7.97
N GLY A 487 -5.60 27.49 7.58
CA GLY A 487 -5.47 26.17 8.15
C GLY A 487 -4.07 25.59 8.08
N HIS A 488 -3.95 24.39 8.62
CA HIS A 488 -2.70 23.64 8.68
C HIS A 488 -2.96 22.19 8.36
N TYR A 489 -2.16 21.65 7.45
CA TYR A 489 -2.24 20.25 7.06
C TYR A 489 -1.24 19.43 7.87
N VAL A 490 -1.70 18.29 8.37
CA VAL A 490 -0.84 17.24 8.93
C VAL A 490 -1.17 15.90 8.28
N SER A 491 -0.21 14.98 8.25
CA SER A 491 -0.43 13.64 7.70
C SER A 491 -0.06 12.57 8.71
N TYR A 492 -0.82 11.49 8.73
CA TYR A 492 -0.46 10.24 9.37
C TYR A 492 -0.06 9.28 8.25
N SER A 493 1.11 8.64 8.36
CA SER A 493 1.51 7.57 7.44
C SER A 493 1.95 6.34 8.23
N ARG A 494 1.61 5.17 7.71
CA ARG A 494 1.94 3.88 8.27
C ARG A 494 3.25 3.39 7.69
N GLU A 495 4.11 2.86 8.54
CA GLU A 495 5.35 2.21 8.14
C GLU A 495 5.47 0.90 8.95
N GLY A 496 5.41 -0.22 8.24
CA GLY A 496 5.19 -1.52 8.88
C GLY A 496 3.87 -1.57 9.65
N ASN A 497 3.94 -1.80 10.96
CA ASN A 497 2.76 -1.84 11.84
C ASN A 497 2.57 -0.55 12.65
N ASP A 498 3.52 0.39 12.56
CA ASP A 498 3.52 1.61 13.34
C ASP A 498 2.98 2.80 12.55
N TRP A 499 2.37 3.73 13.26
CA TRP A 499 1.81 4.96 12.69
C TRP A 499 2.61 6.18 13.13
N PHE A 500 2.92 7.06 12.18
CA PHE A 500 3.67 8.28 12.43
C PHE A 500 2.87 9.50 12.00
N LEU A 501 2.79 10.49 12.88
CA LEU A 501 2.27 11.83 12.60
C LEU A 501 3.41 12.70 12.07
N PHE A 502 3.24 13.22 10.86
CA PHE A 502 4.08 14.20 10.21
C PHE A 502 3.40 15.57 10.27
N ASP A 503 4.00 16.46 11.04
CA ASP A 503 3.61 17.85 11.22
C ASP A 503 4.82 18.73 10.83
N ASP A 504 4.90 19.03 9.53
CA ASP A 504 6.08 19.61 8.88
C ASP A 504 7.38 18.84 9.26
N SER A 505 8.31 19.49 9.97
CA SER A 505 9.59 18.89 10.36
C SER A 505 9.48 17.94 11.54
N LYS A 506 8.34 17.93 12.24
CA LYS A 506 8.11 17.12 13.43
C LYS A 506 7.48 15.78 13.04
N VAL A 507 8.15 14.70 13.42
CA VAL A 507 7.66 13.32 13.24
C VAL A 507 7.46 12.68 14.62
N VAL A 508 6.29 12.08 14.85
CA VAL A 508 5.93 11.49 16.15
C VAL A 508 5.25 10.14 15.95
N LEU A 509 5.66 9.12 16.69
CA LEU A 509 4.95 7.84 16.77
C LEU A 509 3.59 8.05 17.48
N VAL A 510 2.51 7.57 16.87
CA VAL A 510 1.15 7.71 17.41
C VAL A 510 0.42 6.37 17.41
N PRO A 511 -0.53 6.15 18.34
CA PRO A 511 -1.34 4.94 18.33
C PRO A 511 -2.38 4.97 17.21
N GLU A 512 -2.72 3.80 16.68
CA GLU A 512 -3.76 3.62 15.65
C GLU A 512 -5.10 4.28 16.03
N SER A 513 -5.48 4.23 17.31
CA SER A 513 -6.71 4.84 17.81
C SER A 513 -6.77 6.35 17.58
N GLU A 514 -5.62 7.03 17.61
CA GLU A 514 -5.54 8.46 17.30
C GLU A 514 -5.78 8.71 15.81
N VAL A 515 -5.18 7.88 14.95
CA VAL A 515 -5.34 7.95 13.49
C VAL A 515 -6.80 7.76 13.10
N LEU A 516 -7.47 6.71 13.59
CA LEU A 516 -8.88 6.43 13.30
C LEU A 516 -9.85 7.46 13.90
N ALA A 517 -9.41 8.21 14.92
CA ALA A 517 -10.19 9.30 15.51
C ALA A 517 -10.05 10.63 14.75
N ALA A 518 -9.13 10.72 13.80
CA ALA A 518 -8.80 11.96 13.11
C ALA A 518 -9.91 12.45 12.15
N ASN A 519 -10.00 13.76 11.95
CA ASN A 519 -10.92 14.36 10.99
C ASN A 519 -10.32 14.32 9.58
N ALA A 520 -10.30 13.12 8.98
CA ALA A 520 -9.67 12.87 7.69
C ALA A 520 -10.19 13.79 6.58
N TYR A 521 -9.27 14.36 5.79
CA TYR A 521 -9.52 15.12 4.57
C TYR A 521 -9.23 14.27 3.33
N LEU A 522 -8.05 13.63 3.27
CA LEU A 522 -7.70 12.61 2.29
C LEU A 522 -7.37 11.30 3.01
N LEU A 523 -7.72 10.18 2.38
CA LEU A 523 -7.43 8.83 2.84
C LEU A 523 -6.74 8.08 1.70
N PHE A 524 -5.62 7.42 2.00
CA PHE A 524 -4.91 6.59 1.03
C PHE A 524 -5.03 5.14 1.46
N TYR A 525 -5.67 4.34 0.62
CA TYR A 525 -5.87 2.92 0.81
C TYR A 525 -4.99 2.15 -0.19
N MET A 526 -4.29 1.11 0.24
CA MET A 526 -3.46 0.27 -0.63
C MET A 526 -4.03 -1.15 -0.69
N VAL A 527 -3.90 -1.82 -1.83
CA VAL A 527 -4.33 -3.21 -1.98
C VAL A 527 -3.57 -4.11 -0.99
N GLY A 528 -4.29 -4.75 -0.06
CA GLY A 528 -3.71 -5.63 0.96
C GLY A 528 -3.70 -7.10 0.54
N ALA A 529 -4.80 -7.56 -0.07
CA ALA A 529 -4.98 -8.89 -0.64
C ALA A 529 -6.03 -8.86 -1.76
N LEU A 530 -5.74 -9.48 -2.92
CA LEU A 530 -6.73 -9.78 -3.95
C LEU A 530 -7.20 -11.22 -3.72
N GLU A 531 -8.36 -11.41 -3.09
CA GLU A 531 -9.05 -12.70 -3.14
C GLU A 531 -9.80 -12.78 -4.48
N VAL A 532 -9.15 -13.40 -5.48
CA VAL A 532 -9.75 -13.65 -6.81
C VAL A 532 -10.45 -15.00 -6.83
#